data_AF-A0A9P6NC24-F1
#
_entry.id   AF-A0A9P6NC24-F1
#
_cell.length_a   1.000
_cell.length_b   1.000
_cell.length_c   1.000
_cell.angle_alpha   90.00
_cell.angle_beta   90.00
_cell.angle_gamma   90.00
#
_symmetry.space_group_name_H-M   'P 1'
#
loop_
_entity.id
_entity.type
_entity.pdbx_description
1 polymer ?
#
loop_
_entity_poly.entity_id
_entity_poly.type
_entity_poly.pdbx_seq_one_letter_code
_entity_poly.pdbx_strand_id
1 'polypeptide(L)' 'MNAYPAEKSILVMDNTPIHHGSLSYLNMTLLTGVWLLYLPAYCPELNPIEMCFSVTKAGFK' A
#
# COMPACT_ATOMS: atom_id res chain seq x y z
N MET A 1 -5.83 -20.79 9.48
CA MET A 1 -5.17 -19.56 8.98
C MET A 1 -6.24 -18.49 8.97
N ASN A 2 -6.02 -17.34 9.59
CA ASN A 2 -7.01 -16.26 9.54
C ASN A 2 -7.13 -15.76 8.10
N ALA A 3 -8.32 -15.31 7.70
CA ALA A 3 -8.50 -14.67 6.41
C ALA A 3 -7.57 -13.44 6.30
N TYR A 4 -6.91 -13.30 5.16
CA TYR A 4 -6.06 -12.16 4.86
C TYR A 4 -6.68 -11.34 3.71
N PRO A 5 -6.69 -10.00 3.79
CA PRO A 5 -6.32 -9.20 4.97
C PRO A 5 -7.33 -9.36 6.12
N ALA A 6 -6.88 -9.09 7.35
CA ALA A 6 -7.76 -9.14 8.52
C ALA A 6 -8.79 -8.00 8.48
N GLU A 7 -9.87 -8.11 9.26
CA GLU A 7 -10.81 -7.00 9.42
C GLU A 7 -10.10 -5.71 9.84
N LYS A 8 -10.56 -4.57 9.29
CA LYS A 8 -10.00 -3.22 9.55
C LYS A 8 -8.53 -3.07 9.16
N SER A 9 -8.04 -3.89 8.23
CA SER A 9 -6.72 -3.67 7.65
C SER A 9 -6.67 -2.36 6.87
N ILE A 10 -5.48 -1.76 6.83
CA ILE A 10 -5.20 -0.53 6.08
C ILE A 10 -4.23 -0.88 4.95
N LEU A 11 -4.60 -0.55 3.72
CA LEU A 11 -3.70 -0.56 2.57
C LEU A 11 -3.06 0.82 2.43
N VAL A 12 -1.76 0.89 2.68
CA VAL A 12 -0.95 2.09 2.51
C VAL A 12 -0.43 2.15 1.08
N MET A 13 -0.63 3.28 0.40
CA MET A 13 -0.26 3.51 -0.99
C MET A 13 0.57 4.78 -1.12
N ASP A 14 1.51 4.80 -2.06
CA ASP A 14 2.11 6.07 -2.47
C ASP A 14 1.07 6.96 -3.19
N ASN A 15 1.39 8.24 -3.42
CA ASN A 15 0.44 9.21 -3.98
C ASN A 15 0.48 9.28 -5.52
N THR A 16 0.97 8.25 -6.21
CA THR A 16 1.10 8.33 -7.67
C THR A 16 -0.28 8.37 -8.35
N PRO A 17 -0.47 9.14 -9.45
CA PRO A 17 -1.77 9.29 -10.12
C PRO A 17 -2.42 7.97 -10.54
N ILE A 18 -1.61 6.94 -10.83
CA ILE A 18 -2.08 5.61 -11.21
C ILE A 18 -2.86 4.91 -10.08
N HIS A 19 -2.72 5.33 -8.83
CA HIS A 19 -3.46 4.75 -7.70
C HIS A 19 -4.85 5.38 -7.50
N HIS A 20 -5.09 6.58 -8.01
CA HIS A 20 -6.35 7.32 -7.78
C HIS A 20 -7.47 6.96 -8.78
N GLY A 21 -7.15 6.31 -9.90
CA GLY A 21 -8.08 6.11 -11.02
C GLY A 21 -8.64 4.70 -11.19
N SER A 22 -8.34 3.75 -10.29
CA SER A 22 -8.73 2.36 -10.49
C SER A 22 -10.04 2.03 -9.77
N LEU A 23 -11.05 1.64 -10.55
CA LEU A 23 -12.34 1.15 -10.04
C LEU A 23 -12.16 -0.06 -9.09
N SER A 24 -11.07 -0.81 -9.26
CA SER A 24 -10.75 -1.98 -8.44
C SER A 24 -10.35 -1.62 -7.01
N TYR A 25 -9.75 -0.46 -6.74
CA TYR A 25 -9.44 -0.06 -5.36
C TYR A 25 -10.70 0.31 -4.57
N LEU A 26 -11.63 1.05 -5.20
CA LEU A 26 -12.94 1.37 -4.61
C LEU A 26 -13.76 0.11 -4.35
N ASN A 27 -13.77 -0.83 -5.29
CA ASN A 27 -14.44 -2.11 -5.09
C ASN A 27 -13.78 -2.94 -3.98
N MET A 28 -12.46 -2.90 -3.86
CA MET A 28 -11.75 -3.61 -2.81
C MET A 28 -12.09 -3.06 -1.43
N THR A 29 -12.12 -1.73 -1.24
CA THR A 29 -12.52 -1.14 0.04
C THR A 29 -13.98 -1.48 0.40
N LEU A 30 -14.88 -1.46 -0.58
CA LEU A 30 -16.30 -1.80 -0.39
C LEU A 30 -16.53 -3.28 -0.06
N LEU A 31 -15.83 -4.20 -0.74
CA LEU A 31 -16.06 -5.64 -0.63
C LEU A 31 -15.31 -6.29 0.54
N THR A 32 -14.16 -5.72 0.93
CA THR A 32 -13.28 -6.32 1.95
C THR A 32 -13.26 -5.55 3.27
N GLY A 33 -13.77 -4.31 3.31
CA GLY A 33 -13.70 -3.44 4.47
C GLY A 33 -12.28 -2.93 4.79
N VAL A 34 -11.34 -3.11 3.86
CA VAL A 34 -9.98 -2.55 3.95
C VAL A 34 -10.01 -1.05 3.70
N TRP A 35 -9.24 -0.30 4.47
CA TRP A 35 -9.15 1.15 4.36
C TRP A 35 -7.97 1.54 3.49
N LEU A 36 -8.15 2.51 2.61
CA LEU A 36 -7.07 3.00 1.75
C LEU A 36 -6.46 4.27 2.35
N LEU A 37 -5.14 4.27 2.53
CA LEU A 37 -4.39 5.42 3.03
C LEU A 37 -3.33 5.83 2.00
N TYR A 38 -3.45 7.04 1.49
CA TYR A 38 -2.45 7.63 0.60
C TYR A 38 -1.44 8.44 1.41
N LEU A 39 -0.16 8.23 1.13
CA LEU A 39 0.92 9.00 1.72
C LEU A 39 1.02 10.40 1.09
N PRO A 40 1.57 11.41 1.79
CA PRO A 40 1.88 12.69 1.18
C PRO A 40 2.92 12.55 0.06
N ALA A 41 2.85 13.45 -0.92
CA ALA A 41 3.80 13.45 -2.03
C ALA A 41 5.23 13.72 -1.53
N TYR A 42 6.21 13.02 -2.11
CA TYR A 42 7.63 13.13 -1.77
C TYR A 42 7.99 12.77 -0.32
N CYS A 43 7.18 11.94 0.35
CA CYS A 43 7.46 11.40 1.68
C CYS A 43 7.77 9.89 1.68
N PRO A 44 8.84 9.43 1.00
CA PRO A 44 9.21 8.01 0.96
C PRO A 44 9.52 7.44 2.35
N GLU A 45 9.96 8.26 3.30
CA GLU A 45 10.23 7.88 4.68
C GLU A 45 9.00 7.35 5.42
N LEU A 46 7.80 7.68 4.94
CA LEU A 46 6.53 7.20 5.49
C LEU A 46 6.05 5.90 4.84
N ASN A 47 6.73 5.42 3.79
CA ASN A 47 6.35 4.19 3.09
C ASN A 47 7.17 2.99 3.61
N PRO A 48 6.55 2.05 4.36
CA PRO A 48 7.29 0.93 4.97
C PRO A 48 8.04 0.05 3.96
N ILE A 49 7.59 -0.01 2.70
CA ILE A 49 8.22 -0.83 1.66
C ILE A 49 9.63 -0.36 1.29
N GLU A 50 9.98 0.91 1.54
CA GLU A 50 11.29 1.47 1.19
C GLU A 50 12.42 0.78 1.95
N MET A 51 12.16 0.31 3.18
CA MET A 51 13.12 -0.49 3.94
C MET A 51 13.37 -1.84 3.26
N CYS A 52 12.31 -2.52 2.83
CA CYS A 52 12.40 -3.80 2.11
C CYS A 52 13.17 -3.64 0.78
N PHE A 53 12.93 -2.57 0.04
CA PHE A 53 13.67 -2.27 -1.18
C PHE A 53 15.14 -1.96 -0.92
N SER A 54 15.46 -1.25 0.16
CA SER A 54 16.85 -0.98 0.55
C SER A 54 17.63 -2.26 0.80
N VAL A 55 17.05 -3.21 1.55
CA VAL A 55 17.65 -4.53 1.79
C VAL A 55 17.79 -5.33 0.50
N THR A 56 16.72 -5.39 -0.30
CA THR A 56 16.71 -6.12 -1.58
C THR A 56 17.79 -5.61 -2.53
N LYS A 57 17.91 -4.28 -2.66
CA LYS A 57 18.91 -3.64 -3.53
C LYS A 57 20.35 -3.91 -3.08
N ALA A 58 20.60 -3.95 -1.77
CA ALA A 58 21.92 -4.27 -1.24
C ALA A 58 22.40 -5.68 -1.60
N GLY A 59 21.46 -6.60 -1.88
CA GLY A 59 21.73 -7.97 -2.30
C GLY A 59 22.03 -8.16 -3.79
N PHE A 60 21.82 -7.15 -4.65
CA PHE A 60 22.11 -7.22 -6.09
C PHE A 60 23.59 -6.94 -6.43
N LYS A 61 24.50 -7.13 -5.48
CA LYS A 61 25.95 -6.97 -5.70
C LYS A 61 26.52 -8.13 -6.50
#